data_AF-A0A349EGU3-F1
#
_entry.id   AF-A0A349EGU3-F1
#
_cell.length_a   1.000
_cell.length_b   1.000
_cell.length_c   1.000
_cell.angle_alpha   90.00
_cell.angle_beta   90.00
_cell.angle_gamma   90.00
#
_symmetry.space_group_name_H-M   'P 1'
#
loop_
_entity.id
_entity.type
_entity.pdbx_description
1 polymer ?
#
loop_
_entity_poly.entity_id
_entity_poly.type
_entity_poly.pdbx_seq_one_letter_code
_entity_poly.pdbx_strand_id
1 'polypeptide(L)'
;LRQPRYPLLLQRFTDWLDQRAWREGLSNELREQLTEPVLDFTTPLLERDHRRVVKRGNRFTKLSAEQRHTLRIRIKELRYALDFFASLYSGSAVKLMANTLSRLQDCLGVMNDIAVARRLLDEAGLKPLSPARQVIEGWYGCRLDLHERQFAEIWEQYRDGERPWKE
;
A
#
# COMPACT_ATOMS: atom_id res chain seq x y z
N LEU A 1 -13.62 21.58 4.40
CA LEU A 1 -12.39 22.40 4.51
C LEU A 1 -12.65 23.80 5.10
N ARG A 2 -13.73 24.51 4.70
CA ARG A 2 -14.09 25.84 5.28
C ARG A 2 -14.76 25.79 6.67
N GLN A 3 -14.98 24.61 7.24
CA GLN A 3 -15.54 24.47 8.58
C GLN A 3 -14.45 24.73 9.63
N PRO A 4 -14.73 25.44 10.73
CA PRO A 4 -13.74 25.79 11.76
C PRO A 4 -13.02 24.60 12.40
N ARG A 5 -13.63 23.41 12.37
CA ARG A 5 -13.05 22.18 12.90
C ARG A 5 -11.75 21.77 12.21
N TYR A 6 -11.62 22.04 10.91
CA TYR A 6 -10.43 21.65 10.16
C TYR A 6 -9.17 22.48 10.51
N PRO A 7 -9.18 23.83 10.47
CA PRO A 7 -8.03 24.61 10.89
C PRO A 7 -7.69 24.39 12.36
N LEU A 8 -8.69 24.21 13.23
CA LEU A 8 -8.45 23.90 14.64
C LEU A 8 -7.74 22.54 14.83
N LEU A 9 -8.11 21.52 14.05
CA LEU A 9 -7.42 20.22 14.06
C LEU A 9 -5.97 20.37 13.61
N LEU A 10 -5.71 21.10 12.53
CA LEU A 10 -4.36 21.32 12.03
C LEU A 10 -3.50 22.06 13.06
N GLN A 11 -4.02 23.16 13.63
CA GLN A 11 -3.32 23.91 14.67
C GLN A 11 -2.94 23.01 15.85
N ARG A 12 -3.91 22.28 16.42
CA ARG A 12 -3.65 21.37 17.54
C ARG A 12 -2.63 20.29 17.21
N PHE A 13 -2.67 19.75 16.00
CA PHE A 13 -1.71 18.74 15.57
C PHE A 13 -0.30 19.31 15.42
N THR A 14 -0.17 20.52 14.85
CA THR A 14 1.11 21.23 14.76
C THR A 14 1.66 21.56 16.14
N ASP A 15 0.84 22.14 17.03
CA ASP A 15 1.24 22.45 18.40
C ASP A 15 1.73 21.19 19.13
N TRP A 16 1.04 20.06 18.97
CA TRP A 16 1.42 18.77 19.55
C TRP A 16 2.75 18.22 19.02
N LEU A 17 3.05 18.43 17.73
CA LEU A 17 4.33 18.05 17.13
C LEU A 17 5.48 18.95 17.60
N ASP A 18 5.28 20.27 17.56
CA ASP A 18 6.30 21.27 17.88
C ASP A 18 6.71 21.22 19.35
N GLN A 19 5.74 21.04 20.24
CA GLN A 19 5.98 20.87 21.68
C GLN A 19 6.51 19.48 22.02
N ARG A 20 6.59 18.57 21.03
CA ARG A 20 6.95 17.16 21.22
C ARG A 20 6.09 16.50 22.30
N ALA A 21 4.83 16.90 22.42
CA ALA A 21 3.90 16.41 23.42
C ALA A 21 3.65 14.90 23.28
N TRP A 22 3.95 14.32 22.12
CA TRP A 22 4.02 12.86 21.90
C TRP A 22 5.05 12.13 22.77
N ARG A 23 5.98 12.84 23.42
CA ARG A 23 6.95 12.28 24.38
C ARG A 23 6.43 12.26 25.82
N GLU A 24 5.35 12.98 26.10
CA GLU A 24 4.72 13.01 27.41
C GLU A 24 4.12 11.64 27.72
N GLY A 25 4.31 11.15 28.94
CA GLY A 25 3.77 9.86 29.36
C GLY A 25 4.43 8.61 28.75
N LEU A 26 5.49 8.75 27.94
CA LEU A 26 6.28 7.59 27.50
C LEU A 26 6.92 6.89 28.71
N SER A 27 7.01 5.56 28.65
CA SER A 27 7.78 4.80 29.62
C SER A 27 9.29 5.07 29.45
N ASN A 28 10.09 4.71 30.45
CA ASN A 28 11.55 4.92 30.35
C ASN A 28 12.16 4.06 29.24
N GLU A 29 11.65 2.85 29.04
CA GLU A 29 12.08 1.92 27.98
C GLU A 29 11.82 2.52 26.59
N LEU A 30 10.65 3.13 26.36
CA LEU A 30 10.33 3.78 25.09
C LEU A 30 11.20 5.03 24.86
N ARG A 31 11.56 5.75 25.92
CA ARG A 31 12.47 6.91 25.79
C ARG A 31 13.87 6.47 25.39
N GLU A 32 14.39 5.39 25.96
CA GLU A 32 15.67 4.80 25.57
C GLU A 32 15.65 4.35 24.10
N GLN A 33 14.59 3.64 23.66
CA GLN A 33 14.44 3.22 22.26
C GLN A 33 14.45 4.40 21.27
N LEU A 34 13.90 5.56 21.65
CA LEU A 34 13.93 6.77 20.81
C LEU A 34 15.33 7.39 20.65
N THR A 35 16.30 6.97 21.46
CA THR A 35 17.70 7.40 21.35
C THR A 35 18.55 6.45 20.51
N GLU A 36 18.04 5.26 20.18
CA GLU A 36 18.72 4.29 19.33
C GLU A 36 18.85 4.79 17.89
N PRO A 37 19.85 4.30 17.14
CA PRO A 37 19.97 4.58 15.71
C PRO A 37 18.68 4.25 14.96
N VAL A 38 18.22 5.17 14.11
CA VAL A 38 16.99 4.97 13.32
C VAL A 38 17.04 3.68 12.48
N LEU A 39 18.23 3.26 12.03
CA LEU A 39 18.43 2.04 11.26
C LEU A 39 18.04 0.76 12.02
N ASP A 40 18.21 0.75 13.34
CA ASP A 40 17.87 -0.39 14.20
C ASP A 40 16.35 -0.58 14.30
N PHE A 41 15.59 0.50 14.10
CA PHE A 41 14.13 0.45 13.97
C PHE A 41 13.67 0.15 12.54
N THR A 42 14.26 0.80 11.53
CA THR A 42 13.74 0.77 10.16
C THR A 42 14.01 -0.54 9.44
N THR A 43 15.18 -1.14 9.62
CA THR A 43 15.55 -2.38 8.95
C THR A 43 14.62 -3.55 9.34
N PRO A 44 14.32 -3.79 10.63
CA PRO A 44 13.33 -4.79 11.02
C PRO A 44 11.91 -4.46 10.55
N LEU A 45 11.52 -3.18 10.55
CA LEU A 45 10.22 -2.72 10.07
C LEU A 45 10.00 -3.06 8.59
N LEU A 46 10.93 -2.64 7.74
CA LEU A 46 10.87 -2.86 6.30
C LEU A 46 10.93 -4.35 5.95
N GLU A 47 11.79 -5.12 6.63
CA GLU A 47 11.87 -6.57 6.44
C GLU A 47 10.57 -7.27 6.85
N ARG A 48 9.94 -6.84 7.95
CA ARG A 48 8.65 -7.38 8.40
C ARG A 48 7.55 -7.10 7.37
N ASP A 49 7.47 -5.87 6.87
CA ASP A 49 6.41 -5.48 5.95
C ASP A 49 6.62 -6.08 4.55
N HIS A 50 7.87 -6.19 4.10
CA HIS A 50 8.26 -6.98 2.92
C HIS A 50 7.81 -8.45 3.04
N ARG A 51 8.11 -9.13 4.16
CA ARG A 51 7.67 -10.51 4.38
C ARG A 51 6.14 -10.67 4.34
N ARG A 52 5.40 -9.68 4.86
CA ARG A 52 3.91 -9.67 4.81
C ARG A 52 3.38 -9.55 3.38
N VAL A 53 4.05 -8.75 2.55
CA VAL A 53 3.75 -8.62 1.12
C VAL A 53 4.07 -9.92 0.40
N VAL A 54 5.29 -10.46 0.55
CA VAL A 54 5.72 -11.73 -0.09
C VAL A 54 4.80 -12.90 0.27
N LYS A 55 4.46 -13.06 1.56
CA LYS A 55 3.56 -14.13 2.02
C LYS A 55 2.20 -14.14 1.30
N ARG A 56 1.66 -12.96 0.97
CA ARG A 56 0.37 -12.81 0.29
C ARG A 56 0.51 -12.86 -1.22
N GLY A 57 1.48 -12.13 -1.79
CA GLY A 57 1.70 -12.09 -3.24
C GLY A 57 2.09 -13.44 -3.83
N ASN A 58 2.82 -14.29 -3.09
CA ASN A 58 3.10 -15.67 -3.53
C ASN A 58 1.85 -16.54 -3.70
N ARG A 59 0.70 -16.11 -3.18
CA ARG A 59 -0.59 -16.79 -3.30
C ARG A 59 -1.57 -16.00 -4.16
N PHE A 60 -1.09 -15.01 -4.93
CA PHE A 60 -1.90 -14.04 -5.66
C PHE A 60 -3.03 -14.69 -6.48
N THR A 61 -2.72 -15.75 -7.24
CA THR A 61 -3.69 -16.47 -8.08
C THR A 61 -4.85 -17.09 -7.31
N LYS A 62 -4.69 -17.31 -5.99
CA LYS A 62 -5.70 -17.87 -5.09
C LYS A 62 -6.43 -16.81 -4.27
N LEU A 63 -6.09 -15.53 -4.43
CA LEU A 63 -6.67 -14.46 -3.62
C LEU A 63 -8.02 -14.03 -4.17
N SER A 64 -9.01 -13.93 -3.28
CA SER A 64 -10.27 -13.23 -3.54
C SER A 64 -10.06 -11.73 -3.76
N ALA A 65 -11.06 -11.02 -4.27
CA ALA A 65 -11.00 -9.57 -4.44
C ALA A 65 -10.67 -8.82 -3.13
N GLU A 66 -11.27 -9.25 -2.01
CA GLU A 66 -10.99 -8.70 -0.67
C GLU A 66 -9.54 -8.96 -0.22
N GLN A 67 -9.03 -10.17 -0.48
CA GLN A 67 -7.65 -10.53 -0.15
C GLN A 67 -6.65 -9.78 -1.03
N ARG A 68 -6.96 -9.52 -2.31
CA ARG A 68 -6.18 -8.66 -3.20
C ARG A 68 -6.19 -7.20 -2.72
N HIS A 69 -7.33 -6.69 -2.25
CA HIS A 69 -7.40 -5.38 -1.62
C HIS A 69 -6.51 -5.31 -0.37
N THR A 70 -6.54 -6.34 0.47
CA THR A 70 -5.63 -6.44 1.64
C THR A 70 -4.16 -6.43 1.21
N LEU A 71 -3.80 -7.16 0.16
CA LEU A 71 -2.43 -7.13 -0.39
C LEU A 71 -2.06 -5.72 -0.87
N ARG A 72 -2.96 -5.01 -1.55
CA ARG A 72 -2.75 -3.62 -1.99
C ARG A 72 -2.44 -2.69 -0.82
N ILE A 73 -3.15 -2.83 0.30
CA ILE A 73 -2.87 -2.06 1.52
C ILE A 73 -1.46 -2.36 2.03
N ARG A 74 -1.04 -3.63 2.10
CA ARG A 74 0.31 -3.99 2.56
C ARG A 74 1.41 -3.47 1.65
N ILE A 75 1.22 -3.52 0.34
CA ILE A 75 2.15 -2.93 -0.64
C ILE A 75 2.22 -1.41 -0.46
N LYS A 76 1.10 -0.75 -0.13
CA LYS A 76 1.04 0.68 0.18
C LYS A 76 1.77 1.05 1.47
N GLU A 77 1.57 0.29 2.54
CA GLU A 77 2.30 0.44 3.79
C GLU A 77 3.81 0.32 3.57
N LEU A 78 4.25 -0.71 2.85
CA LEU A 78 5.67 -0.91 2.54
C LEU A 78 6.24 0.23 1.69
N ARG A 79 5.52 0.67 0.65
CA ARG A 79 5.97 1.79 -0.18
C ARG A 79 6.10 3.07 0.64
N TYR A 80 5.14 3.36 1.52
CA TYR A 80 5.19 4.56 2.36
C TYR A 80 6.30 4.50 3.41
N ALA A 81 6.54 3.34 4.01
CA ALA A 81 7.68 3.16 4.90
C ALA A 81 9.00 3.36 4.14
N LEU A 82 9.12 2.78 2.94
CA LEU A 82 10.29 2.97 2.08
C LEU A 82 10.49 4.45 1.70
N ASP A 83 9.44 5.12 1.24
CA ASP A 83 9.49 6.53 0.85
C ASP A 83 9.88 7.43 2.04
N PHE A 84 9.36 7.12 3.24
CA PHE A 84 9.67 7.87 4.47
C PHE A 84 11.13 7.71 4.92
N PHE A 85 11.68 6.50 4.79
CA PHE A 85 13.06 6.19 5.18
C PHE A 85 14.05 6.21 4.01
N ALA A 86 13.65 6.73 2.84
CA ALA A 86 14.42 6.67 1.60
C ALA A 86 15.84 7.26 1.73
N SER A 87 16.01 8.32 2.52
CA SER A 87 17.30 8.99 2.72
C SER A 87 18.32 8.17 3.52
N LEU A 88 17.91 7.06 4.14
CA LEU A 88 18.77 6.18 4.91
C LEU A 88 19.42 5.07 4.08
N TYR A 89 19.03 4.90 2.82
CA TYR A 89 19.41 3.78 1.97
C TYR A 89 19.91 4.25 0.60
N SER A 90 20.49 3.33 -0.17
CA SER A 90 20.90 3.59 -1.56
C SER A 90 19.72 4.09 -2.41
N GLY A 91 19.84 5.31 -2.92
CA GLY A 91 18.75 5.97 -3.65
C GLY A 91 18.35 5.24 -4.94
N SER A 92 19.28 4.54 -5.60
CA SER A 92 18.97 3.73 -6.80
C SER A 92 18.14 2.49 -6.45
N ALA A 93 18.52 1.75 -5.41
CA ALA A 93 17.80 0.57 -4.94
C ALA A 93 16.39 0.94 -4.42
N VAL A 94 16.30 2.02 -3.63
CA VAL A 94 15.02 2.56 -3.16
C VAL A 94 14.10 2.91 -4.33
N LYS A 95 14.61 3.67 -5.32
CA LYS A 95 13.83 4.08 -6.48
C LYS A 95 13.34 2.89 -7.30
N LEU A 96 14.20 1.88 -7.50
CA LEU A 96 13.84 0.67 -8.23
C LEU A 96 12.70 -0.07 -7.53
N MET A 97 12.84 -0.34 -6.23
CA MET A 97 11.82 -1.03 -5.45
C MET A 97 10.51 -0.23 -5.37
N ALA A 98 10.57 1.08 -5.15
CA ALA A 98 9.40 1.96 -5.10
C ALA A 98 8.60 1.93 -6.42
N ASN A 99 9.30 1.99 -7.57
CA ASN A 99 8.68 1.90 -8.89
C ASN A 99 7.99 0.55 -9.10
N THR A 100 8.64 -0.55 -8.73
CA THR A 100 8.06 -1.89 -8.84
C THR A 100 6.82 -2.04 -7.95
N LEU A 101 6.88 -1.58 -6.70
CA LEU A 101 5.72 -1.56 -5.80
C LEU A 101 4.57 -0.70 -6.37
N SER A 102 4.87 0.45 -6.98
CA SER A 102 3.85 1.28 -7.64
C SER A 102 3.12 0.51 -8.74
N ARG A 103 3.87 -0.17 -9.62
CA ARG A 103 3.28 -0.96 -10.72
C ARG A 103 2.41 -2.13 -10.21
N LEU A 104 2.79 -2.75 -9.10
CA LEU A 104 1.94 -3.75 -8.42
C LEU A 104 0.67 -3.11 -7.86
N GLN A 105 0.75 -1.91 -7.27
CA GLN A 105 -0.42 -1.17 -6.79
C GLN A 105 -1.37 -0.81 -7.92
N ASP A 106 -0.86 -0.45 -9.09
CA ASP A 106 -1.66 -0.09 -10.26
C ASP A 106 -2.50 -1.29 -10.73
N CYS A 107 -1.88 -2.46 -10.85
CA CYS A 107 -2.59 -3.70 -11.22
C CYS A 107 -3.68 -4.05 -10.20
N LEU A 108 -3.35 -4.02 -8.90
CA LEU A 108 -4.33 -4.27 -7.83
C LEU A 108 -5.41 -3.18 -7.74
N GLY A 109 -5.08 -1.95 -8.14
CA GLY A 109 -6.00 -0.82 -8.24
C GLY A 109 -7.10 -1.14 -9.24
N VAL A 110 -6.73 -1.52 -10.46
CA VAL A 110 -7.72 -1.87 -11.50
C VAL A 110 -8.58 -3.06 -11.09
N MET A 111 -8.01 -4.10 -10.48
CA MET A 111 -8.77 -5.24 -9.97
C MET A 111 -9.76 -4.85 -8.87
N ASN A 112 -9.37 -3.93 -7.98
CA ASN A 112 -10.25 -3.36 -6.98
C ASN A 112 -11.38 -2.54 -7.62
N ASP A 113 -11.07 -1.73 -8.63
CA ASP A 113 -12.05 -0.89 -9.31
C ASP A 113 -13.10 -1.74 -10.03
N ILE A 114 -12.69 -2.89 -10.61
CA ILE A 114 -13.61 -3.90 -11.15
C ILE A 114 -14.57 -4.41 -10.07
N ALA A 115 -14.04 -4.77 -8.89
CA ALA A 115 -14.86 -5.26 -7.79
C ALA A 115 -15.84 -4.19 -7.27
N VAL A 116 -15.40 -2.93 -7.18
CA VAL A 116 -16.25 -1.80 -6.80
C VAL A 116 -17.32 -1.54 -7.87
N ALA A 117 -16.96 -1.55 -9.16
CA ALA A 117 -17.91 -1.34 -10.25
C ALA A 117 -19.02 -2.39 -10.24
N ARG A 118 -18.68 -3.67 -10.03
CA ARG A 118 -19.67 -4.75 -9.87
C ARG A 118 -20.66 -4.46 -8.74
N ARG A 119 -20.16 -4.05 -7.57
CA ARG A 119 -20.99 -3.66 -6.43
C ARG A 119 -21.92 -2.48 -6.76
N LEU A 120 -21.40 -1.45 -7.42
CA LEU A 120 -22.19 -0.28 -7.82
C LEU A 120 -23.28 -0.62 -8.83
N LEU A 121 -23.02 -1.56 -9.76
CA LEU A 121 -24.03 -2.04 -10.71
C LEU A 121 -25.15 -2.80 -10.00
N ASP A 122 -24.82 -3.58 -8.97
CA ASP A 122 -25.80 -4.26 -8.13
C ASP A 122 -26.63 -3.26 -7.30
N GLU A 123 -25.98 -2.28 -6.66
CA GLU A 123 -26.63 -1.20 -5.90
C GLU A 123 -27.57 -0.35 -6.77
N ALA A 124 -27.20 -0.14 -8.05
CA ALA A 124 -28.02 0.57 -9.02
C ALA A 124 -29.17 -0.30 -9.61
N GLY A 125 -29.27 -1.58 -9.25
CA GLY A 125 -30.34 -2.46 -9.69
C GLY A 125 -30.22 -2.93 -11.15
N LEU A 126 -29.04 -2.84 -11.76
CA LEU A 126 -28.86 -3.31 -13.14
C LEU A 126 -28.87 -4.83 -13.20
N LYS A 127 -29.87 -5.39 -13.90
CA LYS A 127 -29.99 -6.84 -14.12
C LYS A 127 -28.75 -7.37 -14.86
N PRO A 128 -28.26 -8.59 -14.56
CA PRO A 128 -27.12 -9.22 -15.23
C PRO A 128 -27.20 -9.22 -16.76
N LEU A 129 -28.40 -9.43 -17.30
CA LEU A 129 -28.65 -9.48 -18.75
C LEU A 129 -28.91 -8.11 -19.39
N SER A 130 -28.86 -7.01 -18.63
CA SER A 130 -29.03 -5.68 -19.22
C SER A 130 -27.86 -5.36 -20.18
N PRO A 131 -28.12 -4.80 -21.37
CA PRO A 131 -27.05 -4.45 -22.32
C PRO A 131 -25.97 -3.55 -21.71
N ALA A 132 -26.38 -2.57 -20.89
CA ALA A 132 -25.46 -1.68 -20.19
C ALA A 132 -24.49 -2.44 -19.27
N ARG A 133 -25.00 -3.38 -18.46
CA ARG A 133 -24.16 -4.19 -17.56
C ARG A 133 -23.23 -5.11 -18.35
N GLN A 134 -23.71 -5.75 -19.42
CA GLN A 134 -22.89 -6.65 -20.22
C GLN A 134 -21.72 -5.93 -20.89
N VAL A 135 -21.92 -4.71 -21.41
CA VAL A 135 -20.84 -3.89 -21.98
C VAL A 135 -19.79 -3.56 -20.91
N ILE A 136 -20.23 -3.15 -19.71
CA ILE A 136 -19.33 -2.79 -18.61
C ILE A 136 -18.55 -4.01 -18.12
N GLU A 137 -19.22 -5.14 -17.87
CA GLU A 137 -18.59 -6.39 -17.44
C GLU A 137 -17.64 -6.95 -18.49
N GLY A 138 -17.99 -6.87 -19.78
CA GLY A 138 -17.11 -7.27 -20.88
C GLY A 138 -15.83 -6.45 -20.94
N TRP A 139 -15.94 -5.12 -20.84
CA TRP A 139 -14.78 -4.22 -20.79
C TRP A 139 -13.87 -4.51 -19.59
N TYR A 140 -14.45 -4.73 -18.42
CA TYR A 140 -13.70 -5.05 -17.21
C TYR A 140 -13.09 -6.46 -17.24
N GLY A 141 -13.75 -7.44 -17.87
CA GLY A 141 -13.24 -8.80 -18.03
C GLY A 141 -11.91 -8.83 -18.80
N CYS A 142 -11.82 -8.14 -19.93
CA CYS A 142 -10.57 -8.03 -20.69
C CYS A 142 -9.44 -7.37 -19.89
N ARG A 143 -9.77 -6.35 -19.09
CA ARG A 143 -8.79 -5.66 -18.24
C ARG A 143 -8.33 -6.51 -17.06
N LEU A 144 -9.20 -7.34 -16.50
CA LEU A 144 -8.86 -8.24 -15.40
C LEU A 144 -7.73 -9.18 -15.83
N ASP A 145 -7.92 -9.89 -16.94
CA ASP A 145 -6.95 -10.85 -17.47
C ASP A 145 -5.60 -10.19 -17.77
N LEU A 146 -5.62 -9.00 -18.38
CA LEU A 146 -4.41 -8.23 -18.68
C LEU A 146 -3.64 -7.88 -17.40
N HIS A 147 -4.33 -7.32 -16.40
CA HIS A 147 -3.67 -6.90 -15.17
C HIS A 147 -3.27 -8.06 -14.27
N GLU A 148 -3.91 -9.22 -14.34
CA GLU A 148 -3.45 -10.43 -13.65
C GLU A 148 -2.13 -10.94 -14.21
N ARG A 149 -1.99 -10.95 -15.55
CA ARG A 149 -0.72 -11.31 -16.21
C ARG A 149 0.39 -10.31 -15.90
N GLN A 150 0.09 -9.01 -16.05
CA GLN A 150 1.04 -7.95 -15.70
C GLN A 150 1.47 -8.03 -14.23
N PHE A 151 0.53 -8.28 -13.31
CA PHE A 151 0.86 -8.45 -11.90
C PHE A 151 1.85 -9.60 -11.71
N ALA A 152 1.64 -10.74 -12.36
CA ALA A 152 2.55 -11.89 -12.25
C ALA A 152 3.98 -11.54 -12.74
N GLU A 153 4.10 -10.86 -13.89
CA GLU A 153 5.40 -10.43 -14.42
C GLU A 153 6.13 -9.45 -13.49
N ILE A 154 5.41 -8.45 -12.97
CA ILE A 154 5.97 -7.46 -12.04
C ILE A 154 6.29 -8.11 -10.69
N TRP A 155 5.50 -9.11 -10.27
CA TRP A 155 5.70 -9.81 -9.01
C TRP A 155 7.02 -10.55 -8.97
N GLU A 156 7.40 -11.21 -10.07
CA GLU A 156 8.71 -11.85 -10.18
C GLU A 156 9.84 -10.81 -10.06
N GLN A 157 9.72 -9.66 -10.74
CA GLN A 157 10.69 -8.56 -10.63
C GLN A 157 10.81 -8.03 -9.19
N TYR A 158 9.69 -7.92 -8.47
CA TYR A 158 9.69 -7.49 -7.08
C TYR A 158 10.32 -8.54 -6.14
N ARG A 159 9.98 -9.82 -6.35
CA ARG A 159 10.45 -10.93 -5.51
C ARG A 159 11.96 -11.11 -5.63
N ASP A 160 12.48 -11.00 -6.84
CA ASP A 160 13.90 -11.23 -7.15
C ASP A 160 14.73 -9.94 -7.07
N GLY A 161 14.08 -8.80 -6.83
CA GLY A 161 14.72 -7.49 -6.70
C GLY A 161 15.51 -7.32 -5.40
N GLU A 162 16.44 -6.36 -5.44
CA GLU A 162 17.25 -5.99 -4.29
C GLU A 162 16.41 -5.41 -3.14
N ARG A 163 16.87 -5.61 -1.91
CA ARG A 163 16.26 -5.07 -0.69
C ARG A 163 17.19 -3.97 -0.14
N PRO A 164 16.82 -2.68 -0.24
CA PRO A 164 17.72 -1.57 0.11
C PRO A 164 18.25 -1.58 1.55
N TRP A 165 17.54 -2.24 2.48
CA TRP A 165 17.90 -2.36 3.89
C TRP A 165 18.68 -3.64 4.24
N LYS A 166 19.14 -4.39 3.23
CA LYS A 166 19.98 -5.59 3.39
C LYS A 166 21.43 -5.37 2.98
N GLU A 167 21.75 -4.17 2.51
CA GLU A 167 23.13 -3.70 2.26
C GLU A 167 23.86 -3.41 3.56
#